data_AF-A0A7C1MJE4-F1
#
_entry.id   AF-A0A7C1MJE4-F1
#
_cell.length_a   1.000
_cell.length_b   1.000
_cell.length_c   1.000
_cell.angle_alpha   90.00
_cell.angle_beta   90.00
_cell.angle_gamma   90.00
#
_symmetry.space_group_name_H-M   'P 1'
#
loop_
_entity.id
_entity.type
_entity.pdbx_description
1 polymer ?
#
loop_
_entity_poly.entity_id
_entity_poly.type
_entity_poly.pdbx_seq_one_letter_code
_entity_poly.pdbx_strand_id
1 'polypeptide(L)'
;MIGEGDVIFAVDQKTGKTVWEQDKLTNRGLTPPAVMGSYILIGDKSGYLHVLEASTGEIVGRAKVGSELLAQPVTRGLSAWIQTVDGDVYAWKLTE
;
A
#
# COMPACT_ATOMS: atom_id res chain seq x y z
N MET A 1 7.38 2.24 -6.22
CA MET A 1 6.68 2.14 -7.52
C MET A 1 6.08 0.74 -7.65
N ILE A 2 5.02 0.59 -8.44
CA ILE A 2 4.44 -0.73 -8.75
C ILE A 2 4.76 -1.02 -10.21
N GLY A 3 5.45 -2.13 -10.46
CA GLY A 3 5.82 -2.62 -11.77
C GLY A 3 4.79 -3.58 -12.36
N GLU A 4 5.15 -4.21 -13.46
CA GLU A 4 4.32 -5.24 -14.10
C GLU A 4 4.05 -6.40 -13.15
N GLY A 5 2.84 -6.98 -13.24
CA GLY A 5 2.44 -8.11 -12.42
C GLY A 5 2.23 -7.78 -10.93
N ASP A 6 2.12 -6.49 -10.57
CA ASP A 6 1.98 -6.00 -9.19
C ASP A 6 3.21 -6.20 -8.28
N VAL A 7 4.41 -6.28 -8.86
CA VAL A 7 5.66 -6.27 -8.07
C VAL A 7 5.95 -4.85 -7.58
N ILE A 8 6.26 -4.69 -6.30
CA ILE A 8 6.54 -3.38 -5.69
C ILE A 8 8.05 -3.20 -5.58
N PHE A 9 8.54 -2.05 -6.02
CA PHE A 9 9.94 -1.69 -5.93
C PHE A 9 10.11 -0.40 -5.13
N ALA A 10 11.10 -0.36 -4.24
CA ALA A 10 11.74 0.88 -3.84
C ALA A 10 12.97 1.11 -4.70
N VAL A 11 13.10 2.34 -5.18
CA VAL A 11 14.24 2.77 -6.00
C VAL A 11 14.87 3.98 -5.36
N ASP A 12 16.20 4.03 -5.41
CA ASP A 12 16.95 5.21 -5.04
C ASP A 12 16.67 6.31 -6.06
N GLN A 13 16.15 7.44 -5.59
CA GLN A 13 15.69 8.51 -6.47
C GLN A 13 16.82 9.15 -7.30
N LYS A 14 18.07 9.12 -6.81
CA LYS A 14 19.21 9.76 -7.47
C LYS A 14 19.82 8.88 -8.54
N THR A 15 19.89 7.59 -8.28
CA THR A 15 20.61 6.61 -9.11
C THR A 15 19.70 5.71 -9.92
N GLY A 16 18.40 5.64 -9.58
CA GLY A 16 17.43 4.73 -10.18
C GLY A 16 17.63 3.26 -9.81
N LYS A 17 18.58 2.95 -8.92
CA LYS A 17 18.85 1.55 -8.51
C LYS A 17 17.76 1.05 -7.57
N THR A 18 17.36 -0.20 -7.74
CA THR A 18 16.46 -0.88 -6.80
C THR A 18 17.13 -1.01 -5.43
N VAL A 19 16.43 -0.58 -4.39
CA VAL A 19 16.82 -0.73 -2.98
C VAL A 19 16.27 -2.05 -2.46
N TRP A 20 14.98 -2.31 -2.71
CA TRP A 20 14.31 -3.56 -2.39
C TRP A 20 13.17 -3.83 -3.37
N GLU A 21 12.74 -5.09 -3.40
CA GLU A 21 11.64 -5.62 -4.20
C GLU A 21 10.68 -6.44 -3.30
N GLN A 22 9.38 -6.36 -3.59
CA GLN A 22 8.34 -7.12 -2.93
C GLN A 22 7.38 -7.73 -3.97
N ASP A 23 7.40 -9.05 -4.08
CA ASP A 23 6.71 -9.85 -5.10
C ASP A 23 5.56 -10.71 -4.56
N LYS A 24 5.33 -10.73 -3.24
CA LYS A 24 4.26 -11.53 -2.61
C LYS A 24 2.85 -11.00 -2.87
N LEU A 25 2.74 -9.80 -3.44
CA LEU A 25 1.47 -9.16 -3.79
C LEU A 25 1.16 -9.19 -5.29
N THR A 26 1.85 -10.07 -6.03
CA THR A 26 1.66 -10.22 -7.48
C THR A 26 0.24 -10.59 -7.88
N ASN A 27 -0.22 -10.07 -9.02
CA ASN A 27 -1.53 -10.32 -9.64
C ASN A 27 -2.74 -10.02 -8.74
N ARG A 28 -2.64 -9.03 -7.86
CA ARG A 28 -3.73 -8.64 -6.94
C ARG A 28 -4.53 -7.43 -7.42
N GLY A 29 -4.05 -6.73 -8.44
CA GLY A 29 -4.58 -5.45 -8.89
C GLY A 29 -4.39 -4.40 -7.81
N LEU A 30 -3.15 -3.98 -7.58
CA LEU A 30 -2.81 -3.09 -6.48
C LEU A 30 -3.21 -1.63 -6.77
N THR A 31 -3.61 -0.90 -5.72
CA THR A 31 -3.74 0.56 -5.80
C THR A 31 -2.36 1.21 -5.88
N PRO A 32 -2.25 2.48 -6.31
CA PRO A 32 -1.03 3.24 -6.08
C PRO A 32 -0.65 3.25 -4.58
N PRO A 33 0.65 3.23 -4.23
CA PRO A 33 1.10 3.18 -2.84
C PRO A 33 0.99 4.54 -2.16
N ALA A 34 0.67 4.55 -0.86
CA ALA A 34 0.67 5.76 -0.04
C ALA A 34 1.61 5.62 1.15
N VAL A 35 2.38 6.66 1.47
CA VAL A 35 3.31 6.63 2.62
C VAL A 35 2.60 7.17 3.87
N MET A 36 2.70 6.44 4.98
CA MET A 36 2.19 6.83 6.30
C MET A 36 3.28 6.57 7.36
N GLY A 37 4.03 7.61 7.73
CA GLY A 37 5.20 7.46 8.61
C GLY A 37 6.25 6.56 7.96
N SER A 38 6.67 5.51 8.67
CA SER A 38 7.63 4.49 8.18
C SER A 38 6.98 3.36 7.39
N TYR A 39 5.70 3.48 7.04
CA TYR A 39 4.94 2.43 6.37
C TYR A 39 4.44 2.86 5.00
N ILE A 40 4.22 1.87 4.13
CA ILE A 40 3.58 2.01 2.84
C ILE A 40 2.25 1.26 2.89
N LEU A 41 1.16 1.93 2.54
CA LEU A 41 -0.18 1.39 2.45
C LEU A 41 -0.53 1.13 0.98
N ILE A 42 -1.03 -0.07 0.69
CA ILE A 42 -1.42 -0.50 -0.65
C ILE A 42 -2.71 -1.32 -0.56
N GLY A 43 -3.74 -0.90 -1.28
CA GLY A 43 -4.99 -1.66 -1.41
C GLY A 43 -4.92 -2.70 -2.54
N ASP A 44 -5.87 -3.63 -2.57
CA ASP A 44 -6.06 -4.54 -3.70
C ASP A 44 -7.53 -4.72 -4.10
N LYS A 45 -7.75 -5.32 -5.28
CA LYS A 45 -9.09 -5.63 -5.80
C LYS A 45 -9.86 -6.63 -4.95
N SER A 46 -9.19 -7.38 -4.07
CA SER A 46 -9.87 -8.25 -3.11
C SER A 46 -10.29 -7.50 -1.83
N GLY A 47 -10.15 -6.18 -1.77
CA GLY A 47 -10.56 -5.35 -0.63
C GLY A 47 -9.63 -5.41 0.58
N TYR A 48 -8.37 -5.84 0.39
CA TYR A 48 -7.38 -5.83 1.46
C TYR A 48 -6.47 -4.62 1.36
N LEU A 49 -6.19 -4.02 2.52
CA LEU A 49 -5.12 -3.06 2.71
C LEU A 49 -3.89 -3.80 3.25
N HIS A 50 -2.78 -3.70 2.52
CA HIS A 50 -1.48 -4.23 2.90
C HIS A 50 -0.63 -3.10 3.47
N VAL A 51 0.12 -3.42 4.51
CA VAL A 51 1.07 -2.51 5.16
C VAL A 51 2.46 -3.08 5.02
N LEU A 52 3.33 -2.32 4.38
CA LEU A 52 4.73 -2.65 4.23
C LEU A 52 5.57 -1.70 5.06
N GLU A 53 6.67 -2.19 5.63
CA GLU A 53 7.72 -1.32 6.17
C GLU A 53 8.49 -0.67 5.01
N ALA A 54 8.62 0.65 5.03
CA ALA A 54 9.17 1.40 3.90
C ALA A 54 10.68 1.16 3.66
N SER A 55 11.43 0.85 4.72
CA SER A 55 12.89 0.60 4.65
C SER A 55 13.25 -0.76 4.06
N THR A 56 12.40 -1.76 4.24
CA THR A 56 12.70 -3.17 3.91
C THR A 56 11.79 -3.74 2.83
N GLY A 57 10.59 -3.16 2.64
CA GLY A 57 9.55 -3.72 1.77
C GLY A 57 8.84 -4.92 2.39
N GLU A 58 9.11 -5.27 3.65
CA GLU A 58 8.46 -6.37 4.33
C GLU A 58 6.99 -6.06 4.64
N ILE A 59 6.11 -7.01 4.38
CA ILE A 59 4.69 -6.90 4.73
C ILE A 59 4.56 -7.13 6.24
N VAL A 60 4.25 -6.07 6.97
CA VAL A 60 4.11 -6.07 8.44
C VAL A 60 2.66 -6.17 8.89
N GLY A 61 1.71 -6.02 7.97
CA GLY A 61 0.29 -6.10 8.31
C GLY A 61 -0.61 -6.22 7.11
N ARG A 62 -1.82 -6.71 7.36
CA ARG A 62 -2.90 -6.80 6.38
C ARG A 62 -4.25 -6.65 7.08
N ALA A 63 -5.13 -5.84 6.51
CA ALA A 63 -6.48 -5.62 7.01
C ALA A 63 -7.50 -5.78 5.88
N LYS A 64 -8.67 -6.32 6.18
CA LYS A 64 -9.81 -6.37 5.25
C LYS A 64 -10.65 -5.11 5.44
N VAL A 65 -10.84 -4.34 4.37
CA VAL A 65 -11.45 -2.99 4.40
C VAL A 65 -12.76 -2.94 3.60
N GLY A 66 -13.40 -4.10 3.38
CA GLY A 66 -14.65 -4.21 2.63
C GLY A 66 -14.45 -4.72 1.21
N SER A 67 -15.00 -4.03 0.22
CA SER A 67 -14.92 -4.38 -1.21
C SER A 67 -13.66 -3.82 -1.87
N GLU A 68 -13.58 -3.93 -3.20
CA GLU A 68 -12.38 -3.64 -3.98
C GLU A 68 -11.81 -2.26 -3.67
N LEU A 69 -10.48 -2.17 -3.62
CA LEU A 69 -9.77 -0.91 -3.47
C LEU A 69 -9.08 -0.58 -4.79
N LEU A 70 -9.44 0.58 -5.36
CA LEU A 70 -8.85 1.08 -6.61
C LEU A 70 -8.14 2.41 -6.44
N ALA A 71 -8.61 3.24 -5.50
CA ALA A 71 -8.02 4.55 -5.22
C ALA A 71 -6.76 4.41 -4.33
N GLN A 72 -5.80 5.31 -4.54
CA GLN A 72 -4.67 5.46 -3.64
C GLN A 72 -5.18 5.84 -2.23
N PRO A 73 -4.72 5.16 -1.15
CA PRO A 73 -5.02 5.61 0.20
C PRO A 73 -4.55 7.04 0.44
N VAL A 74 -5.33 7.85 1.14
CA VAL A 74 -4.94 9.22 1.48
C VAL A 74 -4.40 9.24 2.91
N THR A 75 -3.23 9.80 3.15
CA THR A 75 -2.56 9.76 4.45
C THR A 75 -2.33 11.17 5.02
N ARG A 76 -2.43 11.30 6.35
CA ARG A 76 -2.02 12.51 7.10
C ARG A 76 -1.57 12.13 8.51
N GLY A 77 -0.32 12.39 8.82
CA GLY A 77 0.29 11.92 10.08
C GLY A 77 0.28 10.39 10.14
N LEU A 78 -0.26 9.83 11.23
CA LEU A 78 -0.47 8.39 11.40
C LEU A 78 -1.92 7.95 11.10
N SER A 79 -2.64 8.75 10.32
CA SER A 79 -3.99 8.44 9.85
C SER A 79 -4.03 8.21 8.34
N ALA A 80 -4.91 7.32 7.91
CA ALA A 80 -5.21 7.05 6.51
C ALA A 80 -6.71 6.96 6.25
N TRP A 81 -7.13 7.34 5.05
CA TRP A 81 -8.49 7.17 4.56
C TRP A 81 -8.47 6.29 3.31
N ILE A 82 -9.36 5.31 3.29
CA ILE A 82 -9.46 4.29 2.25
C ILE A 82 -10.90 4.29 1.74
N GLN A 83 -11.07 4.47 0.43
CA GLN A 83 -12.37 4.40 -0.22
C GLN A 83 -12.51 3.07 -0.97
N THR A 84 -13.64 2.39 -0.78
CA THR A 84 -13.99 1.19 -1.54
C THR A 84 -14.77 1.55 -2.80
N VAL A 85 -14.86 0.61 -3.75
CA VAL A 85 -15.70 0.77 -4.95
C VAL A 85 -17.18 0.96 -4.63
N ASP A 86 -17.67 0.39 -3.53
CA ASP A 86 -19.07 0.55 -3.10
C ASP A 86 -19.37 1.94 -2.50
N GLY A 87 -18.35 2.79 -2.33
CA GLY A 87 -18.48 4.15 -1.83
C GLY A 87 -18.27 4.31 -0.33
N ASP A 88 -17.97 3.23 0.40
CA ASP A 88 -17.61 3.31 1.81
C ASP A 88 -16.26 4.01 1.98
N VAL A 89 -16.13 4.79 3.06
CA VAL A 89 -14.86 5.42 3.46
C VAL A 89 -14.48 4.96 4.85
N TYR A 90 -13.33 4.31 4.96
CA TYR A 90 -12.76 3.82 6.20
C TYR A 90 -11.63 4.76 6.65
N ALA A 91 -11.65 5.13 7.93
CA ALA A 91 -10.53 5.81 8.56
C ALA A 91 -9.70 4.80 9.35
N TRP A 92 -8.39 4.84 9.15
CA TRP A 92 -7.43 3.99 9.83
C TRP A 92 -6.41 4.85 10.57
N LYS A 93 -6.00 4.41 11.75
CA LYS A 93 -5.02 5.12 12.57
C LYS A 93 -4.04 4.12 13.15
N LEU A 94 -2.75 4.36 12.92
CA LEU A 94 -1.70 3.63 13.61
C LEU A 94 -1.57 4.19 15.02
N THR A 95 -1.67 3.32 16.02
CA THR A 95 -1.36 3.65 17.42
C THR A 95 0.05 3.18 17.73
N GLU A 96 0.79 4.00 18.48
CA GLU A 96 2.06 3.58 19.09
C GLU A 96 1.85 2.42 20.09
#